data_AF-A0AAE1LL65-F1
#
_entry.id   AF-A0AAE1LL65-F1
#
_cell.length_a   1.000
_cell.length_b   1.000
_cell.length_c   1.000
_cell.angle_alpha   90.00
_cell.angle_beta   90.00
_cell.angle_gamma   90.00
#
_symmetry.space_group_name_H-M   'P 1'
#
loop_
_entity.id
_entity.type
_entity.pdbx_description
1 polymer ?
#
loop_
_entity_poly.entity_id
_entity_poly.type
_entity_poly.pdbx_seq_one_letter_code
_entity_poly.pdbx_strand_id
1 'polypeptide(L)'
;MNGDQVPNFDQRRLENRKLDEIYEDVVKRMHEAYQRNQKYYNLRRRKQSFHVGQLVFYANKAQQSDKAKFVSRKLSPNYLGPCTRPFSLRAEHLKNTNLSFYMHI
;
A
#
# COMPACT_ATOMS: atom_id res chain seq x y z
N MET A 1 39.03 42.90 12.75
CA MET A 1 39.30 42.21 11.46
C MET A 1 39.55 40.74 11.81
N ASN A 2 38.51 39.91 11.80
CA ASN A 2 38.69 38.47 11.98
C ASN A 2 39.15 37.94 10.62
N GLY A 3 40.40 37.49 10.54
CA GLY A 3 40.94 36.91 9.32
C GLY A 3 40.24 35.59 9.05
N ASP A 4 39.46 35.54 7.97
CA ASP A 4 38.92 34.30 7.45
C ASP A 4 40.09 33.38 7.09
N GLN A 5 40.35 32.37 7.91
CA GLN A 5 41.36 31.36 7.63
C GLN A 5 40.89 30.57 6.41
N VAL A 6 41.50 30.84 5.25
CA VAL A 6 41.24 30.10 4.02
C VAL A 6 41.67 28.65 4.25
N PRO A 7 40.75 27.66 4.19
CA PRO A 7 41.10 26.30 4.52
C PRO A 7 42.11 25.75 3.51
N ASN A 8 43.15 25.11 4.04
CA ASN A 8 44.26 24.53 3.31
C ASN A 8 43.74 23.56 2.22
N PHE A 9 44.33 23.59 1.02
CA PHE A 9 43.86 22.84 -0.15
C PHE A 9 43.82 21.32 0.11
N ASP A 10 44.77 20.81 0.90
CA ASP A 10 44.83 19.40 1.31
C ASP A 10 43.70 19.03 2.27
N GLN A 11 43.30 19.94 3.16
CA GLN A 11 42.16 19.73 4.07
C GLN A 11 40.87 19.61 3.26
N ARG A 12 40.65 20.46 2.25
CA ARG A 12 39.46 20.35 1.38
C ARG A 12 39.39 19.03 0.63
N ARG A 13 40.53 18.54 0.11
CA ARG A 13 40.59 17.23 -0.56
C ARG A 13 40.26 16.09 0.39
N LEU A 14 40.73 16.15 1.63
CA LEU A 14 40.44 15.16 2.65
C LEU A 14 38.95 15.17 3.05
N GLU A 15 38.37 16.37 3.23
CA GLU A 15 36.95 16.52 3.52
C GLU A 15 36.07 16.01 2.36
N ASN A 16 36.45 16.28 1.11
CA ASN A 16 35.73 15.74 -0.05
C ASN A 16 35.77 14.21 -0.07
N ARG A 17 36.91 13.58 0.22
CA ARG A 17 37.01 12.12 0.30
C ARG A 17 36.11 11.53 1.40
N LYS A 18 36.04 12.17 2.56
CA LYS A 18 35.13 11.74 3.64
C LYS A 18 33.67 11.85 3.21
N LEU A 19 33.30 12.90 2.49
CA LEU A 19 31.94 13.05 1.96
C LEU A 19 31.60 11.96 0.95
N ASP A 20 32.55 11.60 0.08
CA ASP A 20 32.39 10.50 -0.87
C ASP A 20 32.21 9.16 -0.14
N GLU A 21 33.01 8.89 0.89
CA GLU A 21 32.90 7.68 1.72
C GLU A 21 31.54 7.58 2.43
N ILE A 22 31.06 8.70 3.00
CA ILE A 22 29.74 8.77 3.65
C ILE A 22 28.64 8.54 2.63
N TYR A 23 28.76 9.12 1.43
CA TYR A 23 27.79 8.93 0.36
C TYR A 23 27.67 7.45 -0.02
N GLU A 24 28.79 6.77 -0.24
CA GLU A 24 28.80 5.34 -0.57
C GLU A 24 28.19 4.47 0.54
N ASP A 25 28.48 4.76 1.81
CA ASP A 25 27.87 4.06 2.95
C ASP A 25 26.35 4.28 3.01
N VAL A 26 25.88 5.50 2.77
CA VAL A 26 24.44 5.80 2.71
C VAL A 26 23.76 5.04 1.57
N VAL A 27 24.35 5.05 0.37
CA VAL A 27 23.82 4.34 -0.80
C VAL A 27 23.73 2.84 -0.51
N LYS A 28 24.78 2.25 0.07
CA LYS A 28 24.80 0.83 0.46
C LYS A 28 23.69 0.51 1.46
N ARG A 29 23.54 1.31 2.52
CA ARG A 29 22.50 1.11 3.54
C ARG A 29 21.08 1.25 2.98
N MET A 30 20.88 2.20 2.06
CA MET A 30 19.61 2.36 1.36
C MET A 30 19.28 1.13 0.52
N HIS A 31 20.27 0.58 -0.19
CA HIS A 31 20.09 -0.63 -0.99
C HIS A 31 19.74 -1.85 -0.12
N GLU A 32 20.45 -2.06 0.99
CA GLU A 32 20.16 -3.14 1.94
C GLU A 32 18.78 -2.99 2.58
N ALA A 33 18.37 -1.76 2.93
CA ALA A 33 17.03 -1.49 3.44
C ALA A 33 15.96 -1.79 2.38
N TYR A 34 16.18 -1.40 1.11
CA TYR A 34 15.30 -1.73 0.01
C TYR A 34 15.14 -3.25 -0.14
N GLN A 35 16.23 -4.01 -0.17
CA GLN A 35 16.18 -5.47 -0.31
C GLN A 35 15.43 -6.14 0.85
N ARG A 36 15.69 -5.72 2.10
CA ARG A 36 14.96 -6.23 3.28
C ARG A 36 13.46 -5.95 3.18
N ASN A 37 13.11 -4.75 2.73
CA ASN A 37 11.73 -4.32 2.59
C ASN A 37 11.02 -4.95 1.38
N GLN A 38 11.76 -5.26 0.31
CA GLN A 38 11.23 -5.83 -0.92
C GLN A 38 10.45 -7.12 -0.67
N LYS A 39 10.95 -7.98 0.24
CA LYS A 39 10.23 -9.21 0.65
C LYS A 39 8.82 -8.89 1.16
N TYR A 40 8.65 -7.90 2.02
CA TYR A 40 7.35 -7.55 2.61
C TYR A 40 6.48 -6.71 1.67
N TYR A 41 7.08 -5.77 0.93
CA TYR A 41 6.36 -4.93 -0.03
C TYR A 41 5.83 -5.74 -1.22
N ASN A 42 6.58 -6.73 -1.70
CA ASN A 42 6.12 -7.64 -2.75
C ASN A 42 4.89 -8.44 -2.30
N LEU A 43 4.82 -8.83 -1.02
CA LEU A 43 3.66 -9.54 -0.46
C LEU A 43 2.40 -8.65 -0.42
N ARG A 44 2.56 -7.34 -0.16
CA ARG A 44 1.45 -6.37 -0.10
C ARG A 44 0.82 -6.11 -1.47
N ARG A 45 1.58 -6.22 -2.56
CA ARG A 45 1.15 -5.90 -3.93
C ARG A 45 0.96 -7.12 -4.82
N ARG A 46 0.75 -8.31 -4.26
CA ARG A 46 0.48 -9.52 -5.05
C ARG A 46 -0.70 -9.25 -6.00
N LYS A 47 -0.42 -9.26 -7.31
CA LYS A 47 -1.45 -9.21 -8.34
C LYS A 47 -2.29 -10.47 -8.22
N GLN A 48 -3.46 -10.36 -7.61
CA GLN A 48 -4.40 -11.46 -7.51
C GLN A 48 -5.25 -11.48 -8.79
N SER A 49 -5.01 -12.46 -9.64
CA SER A 49 -5.87 -12.76 -10.80
C SER A 49 -7.00 -13.67 -10.37
N PHE A 50 -8.23 -13.30 -10.71
CA PHE A 50 -9.41 -14.12 -10.46
C PHE A 50 -9.90 -14.74 -11.76
N HIS A 51 -10.39 -15.98 -11.69
CA HIS A 51 -10.99 -16.67 -12.82
C HIS A 51 -12.52 -16.51 -12.77
N VAL A 52 -13.18 -16.56 -13.92
CA VAL A 52 -14.64 -16.53 -13.96
C VAL A 52 -15.19 -17.79 -13.28
N GLY A 53 -16.20 -17.63 -12.43
CA GLY A 53 -16.74 -18.74 -11.63
C GLY A 53 -15.96 -19.04 -10.35
N GLN A 54 -14.83 -18.38 -10.10
CA GLN A 54 -14.13 -18.48 -8.82
C GLN A 54 -14.99 -17.91 -7.69
N LEU A 55 -15.01 -18.62 -6.56
CA LEU A 55 -15.66 -18.15 -5.34
C LEU A 55 -14.83 -17.02 -4.72
N VAL A 56 -15.47 -15.89 -4.53
CA VAL A 56 -14.89 -14.69 -3.91
C VAL A 56 -15.79 -14.21 -2.79
N PHE A 57 -15.24 -13.42 -1.87
CA PHE A 57 -16.00 -12.74 -0.83
C PHE A 57 -16.05 -11.25 -1.13
N TYR A 58 -17.22 -10.62 -0.99
CA TYR A 58 -17.36 -9.17 -1.14
C TYR A 58 -17.22 -8.47 0.21
N ALA A 59 -16.55 -7.31 0.22
CA ALA A 59 -16.46 -6.49 1.43
C ALA A 59 -17.83 -5.89 1.77
N ASN A 60 -18.25 -6.05 3.02
CA ASN A 60 -19.55 -5.58 3.51
C ASN A 60 -19.50 -4.09 3.88
N LYS A 61 -19.32 -3.21 2.88
CA LYS A 61 -19.04 -1.78 3.14
C LYS A 61 -20.26 -0.95 3.52
N ALA A 62 -21.46 -1.45 3.26
CA ALA A 62 -22.65 -0.60 3.23
C ALA A 62 -23.69 -0.90 4.32
N GLN A 63 -23.39 -1.83 5.24
CA GLN A 63 -24.20 -2.00 6.44
C GLN A 63 -23.92 -0.88 7.45
N GLN A 64 -24.81 0.11 7.46
CA GLN A 64 -24.94 1.05 8.59
C GLN A 64 -25.74 0.37 9.71
N SER A 65 -25.51 0.80 10.96
CA SER A 65 -26.33 0.33 12.09
C SER A 65 -27.75 0.85 11.93
N ASP A 66 -28.72 -0.05 11.99
CA ASP A 66 -30.14 0.28 11.86
C ASP A 66 -30.88 -0.27 13.07
N LYS A 67 -31.37 0.63 13.92
CA LYS A 67 -32.11 0.29 15.14
C LYS A 67 -33.45 -0.38 14.81
N ALA A 68 -34.14 0.04 13.75
CA ALA A 68 -35.44 -0.52 13.37
C ALA A 68 -35.32 -1.97 12.90
N LYS A 69 -34.17 -2.33 12.34
CA LYS A 69 -33.85 -3.70 11.90
C LYS A 69 -33.06 -4.50 12.93
N PHE A 70 -32.78 -3.92 14.11
CA PHE A 70 -31.91 -4.51 15.14
C PHE A 70 -30.52 -4.93 14.62
N VAL A 71 -29.99 -4.22 13.61
CA VAL A 71 -28.69 -4.51 12.99
C VAL A 71 -27.62 -3.60 13.58
N SER A 72 -26.59 -4.20 14.18
CA SER A 72 -25.40 -3.48 14.65
C SER A 72 -24.22 -3.72 13.72
N ARG A 73 -23.69 -2.65 13.12
CA ARG A 73 -22.49 -2.71 12.27
C ARG A 73 -21.29 -3.34 12.97
N LYS A 74 -21.18 -3.19 14.30
CA LYS A 74 -20.07 -3.75 15.09
C LYS A 74 -20.12 -5.28 15.17
N LEU A 75 -21.31 -5.86 15.05
CA LEU A 75 -21.55 -7.30 15.09
C LEU A 75 -21.76 -7.90 13.69
N SER A 76 -21.79 -7.06 12.66
CA SER A 76 -21.92 -7.50 11.27
C SER A 76 -20.62 -8.12 10.76
N PRO A 77 -20.70 -9.14 9.88
CA PRO A 77 -19.52 -9.73 9.26
C PRO A 77 -18.84 -8.73 8.31
N ASN A 78 -17.51 -8.72 8.29
CA ASN A 78 -16.73 -7.84 7.41
C ASN A 78 -16.85 -8.20 5.92
N TYR A 79 -17.20 -9.46 5.63
CA TYR A 79 -17.33 -9.98 4.28
C TYR A 79 -18.62 -10.77 4.11
N LEU A 80 -19.24 -10.65 2.94
CA LEU A 80 -20.46 -11.36 2.57
C LEU A 80 -20.11 -12.48 1.59
N GLY A 81 -20.45 -13.71 1.99
CA GLY A 81 -20.64 -14.93 1.18
C GLY A 81 -19.54 -15.35 0.20
N PRO A 82 -19.33 -16.66 -0.02
CA PRO A 82 -18.67 -17.09 -1.24
C PRO A 82 -19.66 -16.90 -2.40
N CYS A 83 -19.32 -16.02 -3.33
CA CYS A 83 -20.12 -15.70 -4.51
C CYS A 83 -19.27 -15.91 -5.75
N THR A 84 -19.89 -16.36 -6.84
CA THR A 84 -19.20 -16.58 -8.10
C THR A 84 -18.97 -15.25 -8.81
N ARG A 85 -17.74 -15.01 -9.25
CA ARG A 85 -17.39 -13.78 -9.98
C ARG A 85 -18.03 -13.81 -11.37
N PRO A 86 -18.84 -12.81 -11.76
CA PRO A 86 -19.47 -12.77 -13.08
C PRO A 86 -18.44 -12.49 -14.19
N PHE A 87 -18.78 -12.89 -15.43
CA PHE A 87 -17.88 -12.96 -16.58
C PHE A 87 -17.37 -11.59 -17.08
N SER A 88 -18.00 -10.47 -16.74
CA SER A 88 -17.64 -9.15 -17.27
C SER A 88 -17.23 -8.15 -16.17
N LEU A 89 -16.19 -7.37 -16.46
CA LEU A 89 -15.64 -6.28 -15.61
C LEU A 89 -16.50 -5.01 -15.61
N ARG A 90 -17.77 -5.09 -16.03
CA ARG A 90 -18.64 -3.93 -16.11
C ARG A 90 -20.07 -4.35 -15.80
N ALA A 91 -20.49 -4.00 -14.58
CA ALA A 91 -21.87 -3.81 -14.14
C ALA A 91 -22.96 -4.61 -14.90
N GLU A 92 -23.24 -5.81 -14.44
CA GLU A 92 -24.60 -6.34 -14.44
C GLU A 92 -24.83 -6.74 -12.99
N HIS A 93 -25.45 -5.85 -12.19
CA HIS A 93 -26.88 -5.96 -11.89
C HIS A 93 -27.33 -7.42 -12.00
N LEU A 94 -27.70 -8.05 -10.89
CA LEU A 94 -28.94 -8.85 -10.83
C LEU A 94 -29.16 -9.38 -9.41
N LYS A 95 -30.25 -8.86 -8.84
CA LYS A 95 -31.16 -9.50 -7.88
C LYS A 95 -30.65 -9.74 -6.45
N ASN A 96 -30.31 -8.68 -5.72
CA ASN A 96 -30.99 -8.38 -4.45
C ASN A 96 -30.53 -7.06 -3.81
N THR A 97 -31.51 -6.17 -3.65
CA THR A 97 -31.65 -5.05 -2.70
C THR A 97 -30.47 -4.09 -2.45
N ASN A 98 -30.67 -2.85 -2.94
CA ASN A 98 -30.33 -1.58 -2.29
C ASN A 98 -28.87 -1.31 -1.89
N LEU A 99 -27.89 -1.51 -2.75
CA LEU A 99 -26.51 -1.12 -2.45
C LEU A 99 -25.84 -0.41 -3.64
N SER A 100 -25.75 0.92 -3.52
CA SER A 100 -25.06 1.82 -4.45
C SER A 100 -23.54 1.72 -4.27
N PHE A 101 -22.80 1.52 -5.36
CA PHE A 101 -21.35 1.28 -5.35
C PHE A 101 -20.58 2.54 -5.75
N TYR A 102 -19.63 2.96 -4.91
CA TYR A 102 -18.55 3.90 -5.26
C TYR A 102 -17.22 3.13 -5.38
N MET A 103 -16.57 3.24 -6.53
CA MET A 103 -15.15 2.89 -6.74
C MET A 103 -14.31 4.14 -6.47
N HIS A 104 -13.37 4.07 -5.53
CA HIS A 104 -12.23 4.98 -5.48
C HIS A 104 -11.04 4.30 -6.15
N ILE A 105 -10.51 4.95 -7.18
CA ILE A 105 -9.17 4.76 -7.75
C ILE A 105 -8.16 5.32 -6.76
#